data_AF-A0A433PZJ0-F1
#
_entry.id   AF-A0A433PZJ0-F1
#
_cell.length_a   1.000
_cell.length_b   1.000
_cell.length_c   1.000
_cell.angle_alpha   90.00
_cell.angle_beta   90.00
_cell.angle_gamma   90.00
#
_symmetry.space_group_name_H-M   'P 1'
#
loop_
_entity.id
_entity.type
_entity.pdbx_description
1 polymer ?
#
loop_
_entity_poly.entity_id
_entity_poly.type
_entity_poly.pdbx_seq_one_letter_code
_entity_poly.pdbx_strand_id
1 'polypeptide(L)'
;FFVAVSQSDPWFGTNEAREQYIALLSAEDPVPELHLKAALLRRAMEAVRRMSQLQAEKPALQQLMRQGAVGDDLWQHFQVAEQQEVADLQEIVAEANTYAPGWGQYVLQNAAQMVEHQKLKDLKEEMKKVKEKEEKEAKRREEKEKIEEEKEKARKEKEREKALEELLKEDEKKKKTKKK
;
A
#
# COMPACT_ATOMS: atom_id res chain seq x y z
N PHE A 1 37.68 -6.07 -28.10
CA PHE A 1 36.22 -5.97 -28.26
C PHE A 1 35.68 -5.16 -27.10
N PHE A 2 35.29 -3.92 -27.37
CA PHE A 2 34.65 -3.05 -26.39
C PHE A 2 33.18 -3.43 -26.39
N VAL A 3 32.71 -4.11 -25.35
CA VAL A 3 31.27 -4.36 -25.18
C VAL A 3 30.67 -3.02 -24.83
N ALA A 4 29.96 -2.42 -25.79
CA ALA A 4 29.08 -1.30 -25.51
C ALA A 4 28.06 -1.79 -24.49
N VAL A 5 28.12 -1.24 -23.28
CA VAL A 5 27.03 -1.36 -22.31
C VAL A 5 25.82 -0.74 -22.99
N SER A 6 24.92 -1.58 -23.48
CA SER A 6 23.60 -1.18 -23.94
C SER A 6 23.03 -0.22 -22.89
N GLN A 7 22.52 0.94 -23.30
CA GLN A 7 21.79 1.84 -22.41
C GLN A 7 20.44 1.20 -22.03
N SER A 8 20.50 0.09 -21.30
CA SER A 8 19.35 -0.49 -20.62
C SER A 8 19.08 0.35 -19.39
N ASP A 9 17.82 0.70 -19.17
CA ASP A 9 17.41 1.40 -17.97
C ASP A 9 17.87 0.62 -16.71
N PRO A 10 18.26 1.30 -15.63
CA PRO A 10 18.57 0.66 -14.36
C PRO A 10 17.44 -0.29 -13.91
N TRP A 11 17.79 -1.46 -13.36
CA TRP A 11 16.80 -2.45 -12.90
C TRP A 11 15.86 -1.88 -11.85
N PHE A 12 16.43 -1.12 -10.91
CA PHE A 12 15.68 -0.30 -9.97
C PHE A 12 15.71 1.15 -10.40
N GLY A 13 14.62 1.87 -10.16
CA GLY A 13 14.60 3.33 -10.32
C GLY A 13 15.57 4.04 -9.37
N THR A 14 15.60 5.37 -9.50
CA THR A 14 16.41 6.27 -8.67
C THR A 14 16.32 5.92 -7.18
N ASN A 15 17.47 5.86 -6.50
CA ASN A 15 17.52 5.59 -5.08
C ASN A 15 17.50 6.90 -4.30
N GLU A 16 16.29 7.37 -3.97
CA GLU A 16 16.09 8.63 -3.22
C GLU A 16 16.81 8.63 -1.88
N ALA A 17 16.84 7.49 -1.17
CA ALA A 17 17.50 7.40 0.14
C ALA A 17 19.02 7.58 0.02
N ARG A 18 19.62 7.04 -1.05
CA ARG A 18 21.03 7.25 -1.37
C ARG A 18 21.29 8.70 -1.79
N GLU A 19 20.45 9.27 -2.64
CA GLU A 19 20.60 10.67 -3.08
C GLU A 19 20.49 11.65 -1.93
N GLN A 20 19.52 11.48 -1.03
CA GLN A 20 19.39 12.29 0.18
C GLN A 20 20.63 12.17 1.07
N TYR A 21 21.16 10.96 1.22
CA TYR A 21 22.38 10.75 1.99
C TYR A 21 23.59 11.47 1.38
N ILE A 22 23.79 11.34 0.06
CA ILE A 22 24.86 12.03 -0.67
C ILE A 22 24.68 13.56 -0.62
N ALA A 23 23.45 14.04 -0.72
CA ALA A 23 23.13 15.46 -0.60
C ALA A 23 23.50 15.99 0.79
N LEU A 24 23.25 15.22 1.86
CA LEU A 24 23.68 15.58 3.21
C LEU A 24 25.20 15.56 3.38
N LEU A 25 25.90 14.61 2.74
CA LEU A 25 27.37 14.59 2.73
C LEU A 25 27.97 15.76 1.95
N SER A 26 27.28 16.25 0.94
CA SER A 26 27.73 17.34 0.06
C SER A 26 27.21 18.72 0.50
N ALA A 27 26.52 18.80 1.64
CA ALA A 27 26.01 20.06 2.14
C ALA A 27 27.14 21.03 2.49
N GLU A 28 26.96 22.31 2.15
CA GLU A 28 27.94 23.36 2.46
C GLU A 28 28.08 23.58 3.97
N ASP A 29 26.96 23.50 4.69
CA ASP A 29 26.91 23.61 6.14
C ASP A 29 27.23 22.28 6.82
N PRO A 30 27.94 22.30 7.97
CA PRO A 30 28.26 21.10 8.71
C PRO A 30 26.98 20.42 9.23
N VAL A 31 26.66 19.25 8.67
CA VAL A 31 25.52 18.43 9.09
C VAL A 31 25.89 17.65 10.36
N PRO A 32 25.04 17.66 11.41
CA PRO A 32 25.30 16.87 12.60
C PRO A 32 25.35 15.36 12.28
N GLU A 33 26.31 14.66 12.86
CA GLU A 33 26.56 13.23 12.63
C GLU A 33 25.32 12.35 12.84
N LEU A 34 24.44 12.73 13.78
CA LEU A 34 23.16 12.05 14.02
C LEU A 34 22.29 11.98 12.75
N HIS A 35 22.22 13.07 11.98
CA HIS A 35 21.44 13.12 10.75
C HIS A 35 22.08 12.26 9.66
N LEU A 36 23.41 12.24 9.56
CA LEU A 36 24.14 11.38 8.62
C LEU A 36 23.93 9.90 8.95
N LYS A 37 24.04 9.50 10.22
CA LYS A 37 23.75 8.14 10.67
C LYS A 37 22.31 7.74 10.37
N ALA A 38 21.34 8.62 10.62
CA ALA A 38 19.94 8.36 10.34
C ALA A 38 19.69 8.20 8.83
N ALA A 39 20.30 9.05 7.99
CA ALA A 39 20.19 8.96 6.54
C ALA A 39 20.89 7.70 5.98
N LEU A 40 22.06 7.32 6.50
CA LEU A 40 22.72 6.06 6.15
C LEU A 40 21.83 4.85 6.50
N LEU A 41 21.16 4.89 7.66
CA LEU A 41 20.22 3.84 8.05
C LEU A 41 19.00 3.79 7.11
N ARG A 42 18.50 4.93 6.63
CA ARG A 42 17.44 4.99 5.61
C ARG A 42 17.92 4.39 4.28
N ARG A 43 19.14 4.70 3.84
CA ARG A 43 19.79 4.06 2.67
C ARG A 43 19.88 2.54 2.87
N ALA A 44 20.31 2.09 4.04
CA ALA A 44 20.38 0.66 4.39
C ALA A 44 19.01 -0.03 4.34
N MET A 45 17.94 0.62 4.81
CA MET A 45 16.58 0.08 4.72
C MET A 45 16.16 -0.13 3.26
N GLU A 46 16.49 0.82 2.37
CA GLU A 46 16.15 0.72 0.95
C GLU A 46 16.95 -0.36 0.23
N ALA A 47 18.27 -0.45 0.47
CA ALA A 47 19.11 -1.51 -0.07
C ALA A 47 18.64 -2.90 0.38
N VAL A 48 18.22 -3.06 1.64
CA VAL A 48 17.64 -4.32 2.14
C VAL A 48 16.31 -4.65 1.44
N ARG A 49 15.46 -3.66 1.17
CA ARG A 49 14.20 -3.87 0.43
C ARG A 49 14.46 -4.38 -0.99
N ARG A 50 15.35 -3.71 -1.72
CA ARG A 50 15.75 -4.06 -3.09
C ARG A 50 16.40 -5.44 -3.15
N MET A 51 17.31 -5.73 -2.22
CA MET A 51 17.93 -7.05 -2.11
C MET A 51 16.88 -8.15 -1.83
N SER A 52 15.96 -7.90 -0.89
CA SER A 52 14.87 -8.85 -0.58
C SER A 52 13.96 -9.07 -1.78
N GLN A 53 13.72 -8.04 -2.60
CA GLN A 53 12.93 -8.15 -3.82
C GLN A 53 13.64 -9.03 -4.86
N LEU A 54 14.93 -8.77 -5.13
CA LEU A 54 15.72 -9.61 -6.04
C LEU A 54 15.73 -11.07 -5.59
N GLN A 55 15.94 -11.33 -4.30
CA GLN A 55 15.94 -12.69 -3.75
C GLN A 55 14.59 -13.40 -3.93
N ALA A 56 13.48 -12.67 -3.82
CA ALA A 56 12.14 -13.22 -4.02
C ALA A 56 11.85 -13.50 -5.51
N GLU A 57 12.34 -12.65 -6.42
CA GLU A 57 12.09 -12.74 -7.86
C GLU A 57 12.99 -13.78 -8.56
N LYS A 58 14.21 -14.00 -8.06
CA LYS A 58 15.23 -14.86 -8.68
C LYS A 58 14.74 -16.26 -9.05
N PRO A 59 14.03 -17.02 -8.18
CA PRO A 59 13.58 -18.37 -8.52
C PRO A 59 12.57 -18.37 -9.68
N ALA A 60 11.64 -17.42 -9.69
CA ALA A 60 10.63 -17.29 -10.74
C ALA A 60 11.30 -16.92 -12.07
N LEU A 61 12.26 -16.00 -12.07
CA LEU A 61 12.99 -15.61 -13.27
C LEU A 61 13.84 -16.76 -13.84
N GLN A 62 14.51 -17.53 -12.97
CA GLN A 62 15.25 -18.73 -13.39
C GLN A 62 14.33 -19.78 -14.02
N GLN A 63 13.13 -19.96 -13.48
CA GLN A 63 12.15 -20.88 -14.06
C GLN A 63 11.70 -20.42 -15.45
N LEU A 64 11.38 -19.13 -15.60
CA LEU A 64 10.94 -18.57 -16.89
C LEU A 64 12.04 -18.65 -17.95
N MET A 65 13.31 -18.41 -17.56
CA MET A 65 14.46 -18.56 -18.45
C MET A 65 14.62 -20.02 -18.92
N ARG A 66 14.50 -21.01 -18.02
CA ARG A 66 14.56 -22.44 -18.39
C ARG A 66 13.44 -22.86 -19.35
N GLN A 67 12.29 -22.20 -19.28
CA GLN A 67 11.14 -22.44 -20.15
C GLN A 67 11.28 -21.73 -21.51
N GLY A 68 12.32 -20.91 -21.71
CA GLY A 68 12.50 -20.08 -22.91
C GLY A 68 11.51 -18.92 -23.02
N ALA A 69 10.79 -18.60 -21.94
CA ALA A 69 9.82 -17.50 -21.90
C ALA A 69 10.49 -16.13 -21.71
N VAL A 70 11.76 -16.12 -21.30
CA VAL A 70 12.58 -14.94 -21.03
C VAL A 70 13.93 -15.12 -21.71
N GLY A 71 14.46 -14.06 -22.33
CA GLY A 71 15.76 -14.08 -23.00
C GLY A 71 16.96 -13.97 -22.04
N ASP A 72 18.13 -14.39 -22.52
CA ASP A 72 19.39 -14.37 -21.77
C ASP A 72 19.81 -12.94 -21.35
N ASP A 73 19.49 -11.94 -22.16
CA ASP A 73 19.79 -10.53 -21.87
C ASP A 73 19.11 -10.05 -20.58
N LEU A 74 17.85 -10.46 -20.34
CA LEU A 74 17.12 -10.07 -19.12
C LEU A 74 17.74 -10.74 -17.89
N TRP A 75 18.19 -11.99 -18.03
CA TRP A 75 18.87 -12.70 -16.96
C TRP A 75 20.22 -12.05 -16.62
N GLN A 76 20.99 -11.66 -17.65
CA GLN A 76 22.24 -10.92 -17.45
C GLN A 76 21.99 -9.57 -16.76
N HIS A 77 20.97 -8.82 -17.18
CA HIS A 77 20.58 -7.57 -16.53
C HIS A 77 20.22 -7.78 -15.06
N PHE A 78 19.42 -8.81 -14.75
CA PHE A 78 19.09 -9.18 -13.37
C PHE A 78 20.35 -9.48 -12.54
N GLN A 79 21.32 -10.21 -13.09
CA GLN A 79 22.56 -10.52 -12.39
C GLN A 79 23.42 -9.28 -12.15
N VAL A 80 23.47 -8.35 -13.11
CA VAL A 80 24.15 -7.06 -12.93
C VAL A 80 23.49 -6.26 -11.80
N ALA A 81 22.15 -6.21 -11.76
CA ALA A 81 21.41 -5.55 -10.69
C ALA A 81 21.68 -6.17 -9.32
N GLU A 82 21.72 -7.50 -9.25
CA GLU A 82 22.07 -8.23 -8.02
C GLU A 82 23.47 -7.88 -7.53
N GLN A 83 24.46 -7.82 -8.43
CA GLN A 83 25.82 -7.43 -8.07
C GLN A 83 25.90 -5.97 -7.61
N GLN A 84 25.17 -5.06 -8.25
CA GLN A 84 25.12 -3.65 -7.88
C GLN A 84 24.54 -3.45 -6.47
N GLU A 85 23.43 -4.13 -6.15
CA GLU A 85 22.82 -4.02 -4.82
C GLU A 85 23.67 -4.73 -3.74
N VAL A 86 24.38 -5.82 -4.05
CA VAL A 86 25.37 -6.42 -3.12
C VAL A 86 26.51 -5.45 -2.84
N ALA A 87 27.03 -4.76 -3.86
CA ALA A 87 28.06 -3.76 -3.68
C ALA A 87 27.58 -2.58 -2.82
N ASP A 88 26.35 -2.10 -3.04
CA ASP A 88 25.76 -1.02 -2.23
C ASP A 88 25.66 -1.43 -0.74
N LEU A 89 25.24 -2.66 -0.44
CA LEU A 89 25.22 -3.17 0.94
C LEU A 89 26.63 -3.20 1.57
N GLN A 90 27.65 -3.58 0.82
CA GLN A 90 29.04 -3.60 1.30
C GLN A 90 29.56 -2.18 1.56
N GLU A 91 29.25 -1.23 0.69
CA GLU A 91 29.56 0.19 0.88
C GLU A 91 28.94 0.72 2.16
N ILE A 92 27.65 0.44 2.40
CA ILE A 92 26.93 0.87 3.59
C ILE A 92 27.57 0.29 4.86
N VAL A 93 28.00 -0.97 4.83
CA VAL A 93 28.69 -1.60 5.97
C VAL A 93 30.05 -0.95 6.23
N ALA A 94 30.81 -0.68 5.17
CA ALA A 94 32.10 0.01 5.29
C ALA A 94 31.92 1.42 5.85
N GLU A 95 30.95 2.16 5.33
CA GLU A 95 30.59 3.52 5.75
C GLU A 95 30.06 3.55 7.19
N ALA A 96 29.23 2.60 7.60
CA ALA A 96 28.79 2.49 8.99
C ALA A 96 29.98 2.33 9.96
N ASN A 97 31.01 1.58 9.56
CA ASN A 97 32.21 1.42 10.38
C ASN A 97 33.05 2.70 10.49
N THR A 98 32.91 3.68 9.57
CA THR A 98 33.60 4.98 9.69
C THR A 98 32.93 5.86 10.75
N TYR A 99 31.61 5.76 10.91
CA TYR A 99 30.86 6.48 11.95
C TYR A 99 31.00 5.87 13.35
N ALA A 100 31.04 4.54 13.44
CA ALA A 100 31.20 3.85 14.71
C ALA A 100 31.82 2.46 14.48
N PRO A 101 32.98 2.15 15.10
CA PRO A 101 33.60 0.84 14.96
C PRO A 101 32.64 -0.28 15.36
N GLY A 102 32.47 -1.28 14.48
CA GLY A 102 31.59 -2.43 14.70
C GLY A 102 30.13 -2.19 14.33
N TRP A 103 29.72 -0.96 14.01
CA TRP A 103 28.33 -0.70 13.62
C TRP A 103 27.93 -1.42 12.32
N GLY A 104 28.87 -1.58 11.39
CA GLY A 104 28.65 -2.32 10.15
C GLY A 104 28.19 -3.77 10.34
N GLN A 105 28.47 -4.39 11.49
CA GLN A 105 28.04 -5.76 11.80
C GLN A 105 26.53 -5.87 12.01
N TYR A 106 25.89 -4.80 12.48
CA TYR A 106 24.47 -4.82 12.88
C TYR A 106 23.60 -3.83 12.08
N VAL A 107 24.19 -2.90 11.32
CA VAL A 107 23.44 -1.86 10.59
C VAL A 107 22.41 -2.46 9.63
N LEU A 108 22.76 -3.49 8.86
CA LEU A 108 21.85 -4.14 7.92
C LEU A 108 20.78 -4.98 8.63
N GLN A 109 21.12 -5.62 9.75
CA GLN A 109 20.15 -6.35 10.57
C GLN A 109 19.11 -5.41 11.17
N ASN A 110 19.56 -4.28 11.72
CA ASN A 110 18.68 -3.24 12.26
C ASN A 110 17.80 -2.65 11.15
N ALA A 111 18.37 -2.38 9.98
CA ALA A 111 17.62 -1.91 8.82
C ALA A 111 16.53 -2.92 8.40
N ALA A 112 16.84 -4.22 8.35
CA ALA A 112 15.87 -5.27 8.05
C ALA A 112 14.71 -5.30 9.06
N GLN A 113 15.00 -5.19 10.36
CA GLN A 113 13.97 -5.10 11.39
C GLN A 113 13.09 -3.85 11.23
N MET A 114 13.67 -2.71 10.87
CA MET A 114 12.92 -1.48 10.63
C MET A 114 12.05 -1.56 9.38
N VAL A 115 12.53 -2.21 8.31
CA VAL A 115 11.75 -2.47 7.10
C VAL A 115 10.53 -3.32 7.44
N GLU A 116 10.71 -4.40 8.20
CA GLU A 116 9.61 -5.27 8.60
C GLU A 116 8.61 -4.54 9.51
N HIS A 117 9.11 -3.79 10.48
CA HIS A 117 8.25 -2.99 11.35
C HIS A 117 7.43 -1.94 10.57
N GLN A 118 8.00 -1.33 9.52
CA GLN A 118 7.25 -0.41 8.66
C GLN A 118 6.13 -1.14 7.90
N LYS A 119 6.41 -2.32 7.34
CA LYS A 119 5.38 -3.14 6.68
C LYS A 119 4.22 -3.49 7.63
N LEU A 120 4.53 -3.86 8.87
CA LEU A 120 3.51 -4.17 9.88
C LEU A 120 2.66 -2.94 10.23
N LYS A 121 3.27 -1.75 10.29
CA LYS A 121 2.54 -0.49 10.50
C LYS A 121 1.60 -0.19 9.34
N ASP A 122 2.09 -0.28 8.11
CA ASP A 122 1.32 0.00 6.91
C ASP A 122 0.12 -0.96 6.82
N LEU A 123 0.34 -2.26 7.05
CA LEU A 123 -0.73 -3.27 7.10
C LEU A 123 -1.78 -2.96 8.18
N LYS A 124 -1.34 -2.54 9.38
CA LYS A 124 -2.25 -2.17 10.46
C LYS A 124 -3.11 -0.96 10.10
N GLU A 125 -2.54 0.02 9.41
CA GLU A 125 -3.28 1.19 8.93
C GLU A 125 -4.28 0.81 7.84
N GLU A 126 -3.92 -0.08 6.91
CA GLU A 126 -4.83 -0.62 5.89
C GLU A 126 -6.00 -1.39 6.52
N MET A 127 -5.71 -2.28 7.47
CA MET A 127 -6.75 -3.01 8.22
C MET A 127 -7.72 -2.05 8.92
N LYS A 128 -7.21 -0.95 9.48
CA LYS A 128 -8.06 0.07 10.11
C LYS A 128 -8.97 0.74 9.07
N LYS A 129 -8.46 1.11 7.90
CA LYS A 129 -9.25 1.72 6.81
C LYS A 129 -10.33 0.77 6.28
N VAL A 130 -10.01 -0.52 6.14
CA VAL A 130 -10.98 -1.55 5.73
C VAL A 130 -12.10 -1.64 6.76
N LYS A 131 -11.74 -1.75 8.04
CA LYS A 131 -12.73 -1.82 9.13
C LYS A 131 -13.65 -0.60 9.18
N GLU A 132 -13.09 0.61 9.07
CA GLU A 132 -13.87 1.85 9.04
C GLU A 132 -14.82 1.91 7.83
N LYS A 133 -14.37 1.40 6.67
CA LYS A 133 -15.20 1.32 5.46
C LYS A 133 -16.35 0.34 5.65
N GLU A 134 -16.08 -0.85 6.20
CA GLU A 134 -17.10 -1.87 6.49
C GLU A 134 -18.14 -1.35 7.49
N GLU A 135 -17.71 -0.71 8.58
CA GLU A 135 -18.62 -0.10 9.56
C GLU A 135 -19.50 0.99 8.95
N LYS A 136 -18.93 1.81 8.06
CA LYS A 136 -19.68 2.85 7.34
C LYS A 136 -20.69 2.25 6.36
N GLU A 137 -20.31 1.19 5.66
CA GLU A 137 -21.22 0.47 4.76
C GLU A 137 -22.34 -0.23 5.54
N ALA A 138 -22.05 -0.85 6.68
CA ALA A 138 -23.04 -1.46 7.56
C ALA A 138 -24.06 -0.42 8.06
N LYS A 139 -23.59 0.72 8.59
CA LYS A 139 -24.47 1.82 9.02
C LYS A 139 -25.35 2.35 7.88
N ARG A 140 -24.80 2.46 6.67
CA ARG A 140 -25.55 2.86 5.48
C ARG A 140 -26.61 1.84 5.06
N ARG A 141 -26.36 0.54 5.25
CA ARG A 141 -27.35 -0.52 5.01
C ARG A 141 -28.48 -0.44 6.03
N GLU A 142 -28.14 -0.34 7.31
CA GLU A 142 -29.12 -0.18 8.39
C GLU A 142 -30.00 1.07 8.20
N GLU A 143 -29.40 2.20 7.81
CA GLU A 143 -30.14 3.45 7.55
C GLU A 143 -31.09 3.31 6.34
N LYS A 144 -30.63 2.65 5.26
CA LYS A 144 -31.48 2.38 4.09
C LYS A 144 -32.66 1.47 4.43
N GLU A 145 -32.42 0.41 5.19
CA GLU A 145 -33.47 -0.51 5.64
C GLU A 145 -34.51 0.22 6.49
N LYS A 146 -34.08 1.06 7.45
CA LYS A 146 -34.99 1.88 8.26
C LYS A 146 -35.84 2.83 7.41
N ILE A 147 -35.23 3.52 6.44
CA ILE A 147 -35.94 4.43 5.53
C ILE A 147 -36.96 3.67 4.68
N GLU A 148 -36.63 2.46 4.23
CA GLU A 148 -37.52 1.63 3.43
C GLU A 148 -38.71 1.12 4.25
N GLU A 149 -38.49 0.66 5.48
CA GLU A 149 -39.55 0.27 6.41
C GLU A 149 -40.50 1.43 6.75
N GLU A 150 -39.97 2.64 7.00
CA GLU A 150 -40.81 3.83 7.26
C GLU A 150 -41.66 4.21 6.04
N LYS A 151 -41.07 4.18 4.84
CA LYS A 151 -41.81 4.42 3.59
C LYS A 151 -42.93 3.40 3.37
N GLU A 152 -42.67 2.12 3.66
CA GLU A 152 -43.67 1.07 3.53
C GLU A 152 -44.82 1.26 4.53
N LYS A 153 -44.52 1.59 5.79
CA LYS A 153 -45.52 1.91 6.82
C LYS A 153 -46.38 3.09 6.42
N ALA A 154 -45.78 4.19 5.97
CA ALA A 154 -46.50 5.38 5.50
C ALA A 154 -47.40 5.09 4.29
N ARG A 155 -46.96 4.22 3.37
CA ARG A 155 -47.78 3.81 2.23
C ARG A 155 -48.99 2.98 2.67
N LYS A 156 -48.80 2.00 3.56
CA LYS A 156 -49.89 1.19 4.12
C LYS A 156 -50.91 2.03 4.90
N GLU A 157 -50.45 3.04 5.63
CA GLU A 157 -51.33 3.98 6.35
C GLU A 157 -52.19 4.81 5.40
N LYS A 158 -51.58 5.38 4.34
CA LYS A 158 -52.33 6.11 3.30
C LYS A 158 -53.34 5.23 2.56
N GLU A 159 -52.99 3.97 2.29
CA GLU A 159 -53.93 3.02 1.68
C GLU A 159 -55.11 2.71 2.62
N ARG A 160 -54.87 2.56 3.93
CA ARG A 160 -55.92 2.39 4.94
C ARG A 160 -56.84 3.61 5.05
N GLU A 161 -56.27 4.81 5.07
CA GLU A 161 -57.04 6.06 5.15
C GLU A 161 -57.96 6.23 3.94
N LYS A 162 -57.44 5.99 2.72
CA LYS A 162 -58.25 6.00 1.49
C LYS A 162 -59.39 4.99 1.52
N ALA A 163 -59.13 3.77 1.99
CA ALA A 163 -60.16 2.73 2.10
C ALA A 163 -61.27 3.10 3.11
N LEU A 164 -60.92 3.73 4.23
CA LEU A 164 -61.89 4.24 5.20
C LEU A 164 -62.74 5.37 4.62
N GLU A 165 -62.12 6.29 3.87
CA GLU A 165 -62.84 7.41 3.22
C GLU A 165 -63.84 6.90 2.16
N GLU A 166 -63.47 5.85 1.41
CA GLU A 166 -64.35 5.23 0.42
C GLU A 166 -65.57 4.55 1.07
N LEU A 167 -65.37 3.82 2.16
CA LEU A 167 -66.45 3.22 2.95
C LEU A 167 -67.42 4.27 3.51
N LEU A 168 -66.90 5.40 4.02
CA LEU A 168 -67.72 6.50 4.50
C LEU A 168 -68.58 7.11 3.38
N LYS A 169 -68.00 7.29 2.18
CA LYS A 169 -68.74 7.80 1.00
C LYS A 169 -69.82 6.82 0.53
N GLU A 170 -69.57 5.52 0.59
CA GLU A 170 -70.59 4.51 0.28
C GLU A 170 -71.74 4.51 1.29
N ASP A 171 -71.44 4.63 2.59
CA ASP A 171 -72.46 4.69 3.64
C ASP A 171 -73.30 5.97 3.56
N GLU A 172 -72.70 7.12 3.21
CA GLU A 172 -73.44 8.34 2.93
C GLU A 172 -74.35 8.21 1.70
N LYS A 173 -73.89 7.55 0.63
CA LYS A 173 -74.71 7.26 -0.56
C LYS A 173 -75.88 6.33 -0.20
N LYS A 174 -75.64 5.27 0.59
CA LYS A 174 -76.68 4.34 1.07
C LYS A 174 -77.70 5.01 2.00
N LYS A 175 -77.28 5.98 2.82
CA LYS A 175 -78.19 6.79 3.65
C LYS A 175 -79.04 7.76 2.82
N LYS A 176 -78.50 8.31 1.72
CA LYS A 176 -79.25 9.19 0.81
C LYS A 176 -80.27 8.44 -0.05
N THR A 177 -80.00 7.20 -0.45
CA THR A 177 -80.98 6.34 -1.17
C THR A 177 -82.08 5.77 -0.28
N LYS A 178 -81.85 5.61 1.03
CA LYS A 178 -82.90 5.23 2.00
C LYS A 178 -83.83 6.37 2.43
N LYS A 179 -83.55 7.62 2.03
CA LYS A 179 -84.33 8.83 2.42
C LYS A 179 -85.22 9.38 1.29
N LYS A 180 -85.30 8.68 0.16
CA LYS A 180 -86.25 8.91 -0.95
C LYS A 180 -87.29 7.80 -0.94
#